data_AF-C6XTU8-F1
#
_entry.id   AF-C6XTU8-F1
#
_cell.length_a   1.000
_cell.length_b   1.000
_cell.length_c   1.000
_cell.angle_alpha   90.00
_cell.angle_beta   90.00
_cell.angle_gamma   90.00
#
_symmetry.space_group_name_H-M   'P 1'
#
loop_
_entity.id
_entity.type
_entity.pdbx_description
1 polymer ?
#
loop_
_entity_poly.entity_id
_entity_poly.type
_entity_poly.pdbx_seq_one_letter_code
_entity_poly.pdbx_strand_id
1 'polypeptide(L)' 'MRNKDKYFNALVESNGRCNEIELGEKLGLDEDATRQILTQLLSEYKIEYIQSGLCEYSIMKSKRRIS' A
#
# COMPACT_ATOMS: atom_id res chain seq x y z
N MET A 1 1.41 14.56 -0.07
CA MET A 1 0.01 14.18 0.20
C MET A 1 -0.03 13.39 1.50
N ARG A 2 -0.66 13.90 2.57
CA ARG A 2 -0.57 13.31 3.92
C ARG A 2 -1.29 11.95 4.04
N ASN A 3 -2.32 11.73 3.23
CA ASN A 3 -3.09 10.48 3.20
C ASN A 3 -2.31 9.33 2.55
N LYS A 4 -1.52 9.61 1.51
CA LYS A 4 -0.68 8.62 0.83
C LYS A 4 0.38 8.02 1.75
N ASP A 5 1.08 8.87 2.51
CA ASP A 5 2.08 8.42 3.49
C ASP A 5 1.46 7.61 4.63
N LYS A 6 0.30 8.05 5.15
CA LYS A 6 -0.44 7.28 6.16
C LYS A 6 -0.87 5.90 5.65
N TYR A 7 -1.41 5.87 4.43
CA TYR A 7 -1.81 4.61 3.79
C TYR A 7 -0.62 3.69 3.56
N PHE A 8 0.48 4.23 3.03
CA PHE A 8 1.70 3.47 2.82
C PHE A 8 2.25 2.90 4.13
N ASN A 9 2.29 3.69 5.20
CA ASN A 9 2.76 3.21 6.50
C ASN A 9 1.85 2.11 7.09
N ALA A 10 0.53 2.24 6.94
CA ALA A 10 -0.41 1.21 7.36
C ALA A 10 -0.27 -0.09 6.54
N LEU A 11 -0.03 0.04 5.23
CA LEU A 11 0.25 -1.08 4.34
C LEU A 11 1.58 -1.77 4.73
N VAL A 12 2.61 -1.01 5.17
CA VAL A 12 3.89 -1.54 5.68
C VAL A 12 3.68 -2.31 6.98
N GLU A 13 2.92 -1.72 7.91
CA GLU A 13 2.64 -2.32 9.21
C GLU A 13 1.79 -3.59 9.06
N SER A 14 0.86 -3.60 8.10
CA SER A 14 0.03 -4.76 7.79
C SER A 14 0.81 -5.88 7.07
N ASN A 15 1.88 -5.54 6.34
CA ASN A 15 2.81 -6.48 5.72
C ASN A 15 2.12 -7.60 4.90
N GLY A 16 1.07 -7.22 4.15
CA GLY A 16 0.27 -8.13 3.32
C GLY A 16 -0.77 -8.97 4.09
N ARG A 17 -1.08 -8.63 5.35
CA ARG A 17 -2.13 -9.31 6.14
C ARG A 17 -3.53 -8.74 5.94
N CYS A 18 -3.67 -7.49 5.51
CA CYS A 18 -4.96 -6.89 5.18
C CYS A 18 -5.02 -6.54 3.70
N ASN A 19 -6.21 -6.71 3.11
CA ASN A 19 -6.52 -6.17 1.79
C ASN A 19 -6.22 -4.67 1.74
N GLU A 20 -5.77 -4.26 0.57
CA GLU A 20 -5.55 -2.86 0.25
C GLU A 20 -6.81 -2.01 0.45
N ILE A 21 -7.99 -2.55 0.11
CA ILE A 21 -9.28 -1.86 0.28
C ILE A 21 -9.68 -1.73 1.76
N GLU A 22 -9.60 -2.81 2.53
CA GLU A 22 -9.87 -2.82 3.98
C GLU A 22 -8.96 -1.85 4.74
N LEU A 23 -7.68 -1.76 4.35
CA LEU A 23 -6.75 -0.77 4.90
C LEU A 23 -7.18 0.66 4.60
N GLY A 24 -7.71 0.89 3.40
CA GLY A 24 -8.26 2.17 2.96
C GLY A 24 -9.42 2.60 3.83
N GLU A 25 -10.41 1.72 3.97
CA GLU A 25 -11.59 1.98 4.80
C GLU A 25 -11.23 2.23 6.27
N LYS A 26 -10.28 1.48 6.82
CA LYS A 26 -9.75 1.71 8.19
C LYS A 26 -9.15 3.11 8.39
N LEU A 27 -8.62 3.69 7.31
CA LEU A 27 -8.05 5.03 7.30
C LEU A 27 -9.09 6.12 6.95
N GLY A 28 -10.34 5.73 6.69
CA GLY A 28 -11.40 6.61 6.21
C GLY A 28 -11.21 7.02 4.76
N LEU A 29 -10.60 6.16 3.94
CA LEU A 29 -10.44 6.34 2.50
C LEU A 29 -11.44 5.45 1.78
N ASP A 30 -12.14 6.03 0.80
CA ASP A 30 -12.96 5.26 -0.13
C ASP A 30 -12.12 4.30 -0.98
N GLU A 31 -12.79 3.31 -1.55
CA GLU A 31 -12.18 2.35 -2.48
C GLU A 31 -11.49 3.05 -3.66
N ASP A 32 -12.11 4.09 -4.23
CA ASP A 32 -11.54 4.87 -5.34
C ASP A 32 -10.25 5.60 -4.93
N ALA A 33 -10.27 6.30 -3.79
CA ALA A 33 -9.11 7.00 -3.25
C ALA A 33 -7.97 6.03 -2.95
N THR A 34 -8.31 4.87 -2.40
CA THR A 34 -7.38 3.77 -2.11
C THR A 34 -6.74 3.25 -3.39
N ARG A 35 -7.54 3.02 -4.43
CA ARG A 35 -7.08 2.55 -5.74
C ARG A 35 -6.19 3.57 -6.44
N GLN A 36 -6.53 4.86 -6.37
CA GLN A 36 -5.65 5.94 -6.84
C GLN A 36 -4.30 5.95 -6.11
N ILE A 37 -4.29 5.77 -4.79
CA ILE A 37 -3.06 5.70 -4.00
C ILE A 37 -2.22 4.50 -4.42
N LEU A 38 -2.84 3.32 -4.57
CA LEU A 38 -2.17 2.11 -5.06
C LEU A 38 -1.57 2.32 -6.44
N THR A 39 -2.33 2.83 -7.42
CA THR A 39 -1.82 3.12 -8.77
C THR A 39 -0.63 4.07 -8.73
N GLN A 40 -0.67 5.11 -7.89
CA GLN A 40 0.48 6.00 -7.74
C GLN A 40 1.68 5.32 -7.08
N LEU A 41 1.47 4.48 -6.06
CA LEU A 41 2.54 3.75 -5.37
C LEU A 41 3.17 2.71 -6.31
N LEU A 42 2.37 2.09 -7.18
CA LEU A 42 2.77 1.12 -8.17
C LEU A 42 3.57 1.79 -9.29
N SER A 43 3.12 2.97 -9.74
CA SER A 43 3.87 3.82 -10.67
C SER A 43 5.16 4.40 -10.07
N GLU A 44 5.21 4.57 -8.74
CA GLU A 44 6.43 4.96 -8.00
C GLU A 44 7.33 3.77 -7.65
N TYR A 45 6.99 2.53 -8.05
CA TYR A 45 7.73 1.31 -7.68
C TYR A 45 7.91 1.14 -6.15
N LYS A 46 6.96 1.62 -5.36
CA LYS A 46 6.91 1.44 -3.90
C LYS A 46 6.22 0.14 -3.50
N ILE A 47 5.34 -0.37 -4.35
CA ILE A 47 4.63 -1.64 -4.18
C ILE A 47 4.76 -2.48 -5.45
N GLU A 48 4.69 -3.79 -5.29
CA GLU A 48 4.74 -4.79 -6.35
C GLU A 48 3.48 -5.65 -6.30
N TYR A 49 2.97 -6.06 -7.45
CA TYR A 49 1.86 -7.02 -7.53
C TYR A 49 2.40 -8.45 -7.44
N ILE A 50 2.01 -9.20 -6.40
CA ILE A 50 2.57 -10.53 -6.06
C ILE A 50 1.55 -11.69 -6.13
N GLN A 51 0.33 -11.46 -6.64
CA GLN A 51 -0.74 -12.48 -6.73
C GLN A 51 -0.84 -13.38 -5.48
N SER A 52 -0.96 -12.77 -4.29
CA SER A 52 -1.03 -13.51 -3.04
C SER A 52 -2.44 -13.42 -2.44
N GLY A 53 -3.40 -14.09 -3.09
CA GLY A 53 -4.74 -14.37 -2.56
C GLY A 53 -5.48 -13.19 -1.89
N LEU A 54 -5.23 -12.98 -0.59
CA LEU A 54 -5.86 -11.95 0.25
C LEU A 54 -5.27 -10.54 0.04
N CYS A 55 -4.04 -10.41 -0.43
CA CYS A 55 -3.45 -9.10 -0.71
C CYS A 55 -2.58 -9.24 -1.95
N GLU A 56 -3.07 -8.68 -3.05
CA GLU A 56 -2.39 -8.87 -4.33
C GLU A 56 -1.18 -7.94 -4.48
N TYR A 57 -1.05 -6.94 -3.60
CA TYR A 57 0.09 -6.02 -3.56
C TYR A 57 0.98 -6.28 -2.34
N SER A 58 2.28 -6.37 -2.59
CA SER A 58 3.33 -6.37 -1.58
C SER A 58 4.02 -5.01 -1.55
N ILE A 59 4.50 -4.61 -0.39
CA ILE A 59 5.38 -3.46 -0.33
C ILE A 59 6.75 -3.88 -0.81
N MET A 60 7.17 -3.26 -1.91
CA MET A 60 8.54 -3.34 -2.37
C MET A 60 9.34 -2.62 -1.30
N LYS A 61 10.01 -3.37 -0.40
CA LYS A 61 10.90 -2.78 0.61
C LYS A 61 11.90 -1.92 -0.15
N SER A 62 11.63 -0.62 -0.25
CA SER A 62 12.59 0.34 -0.77
C SER A 62 13.75 0.18 0.17
N LYS A 63 14.81 -0.50 -0.28
CA LYS A 63 16.02 -0.70 0.50
C LYS A 63 16.43 0.69 0.95
N ARG A 64 16.16 1.03 2.21
CA ARG A 64 17.02 1.97 2.91
C ARG A 64 18.36 1.25 2.96
N ARG A 65 19.16 1.44 1.91
CA ARG A 65 20.61 1.40 2.04
C ARG A 65 20.94 2.46 3.08
N ILE A 66 21.03 2.03 4.32
CA ILE A 66 21.83 2.73 5.31
C ILE A 66 23.04 1.82 5.44
N SER A 67 24.07 2.21 4.70
CA SER A 67 25.46 1.78 4.87
C SER A 67 25.94 2.03 6.29
#